data_AF-A0A8H9GFB4-F1
#
_entry.id   AF-A0A8H9GFB4-F1
#
_cell.length_a   1.000
_cell.length_b   1.000
_cell.length_c   1.000
_cell.angle_alpha   90.00
_cell.angle_beta   90.00
_cell.angle_gamma   90.00
#
_symmetry.space_group_name_H-M   'P 1'
#
loop_
_entity.id
_entity.type
_entity.pdbx_description
1 polymer ?
#
loop_
_entity_poly.entity_id
_entity_poly.type
_entity_poly.pdbx_seq_one_letter_code
_entity_poly.pdbx_strand_id
1 'polypeptide(L)'
;MLLGLGVAGVIGVVGGGGYWLTEGRSQGSGLSFTTPLQIPPLLDSEIVNGERVFHLTAQAGDTELVPGVRFSTMGFNGTYLGPTIRAARGEPVRIRVTNDLTMATTAHWHGMILPASQDGTPHQCIHPKSTWTAAWQIDQPAATLWYHPHPHGQTELQVGRGMAGLFLIDDDTRTGLPSDYGVDDIPLIIQDVTLRGGGTQPGAPTTAPIGSAQGERLDVRVLLREVQHARARPGASSSFASARSTSSPVMVRVSGWSAPCVREPPTRTGSR
;
A
#
# COMPACT_ATOMS: atom_id res chain seq x y z
N MET A 1 -6.77 12.79 76.80
CA MET A 1 -7.48 11.99 75.79
C MET A 1 -6.80 12.29 74.45
N LEU A 2 -5.95 11.36 74.00
CA LEU A 2 -5.01 11.49 72.89
C LEU A 2 -5.68 11.10 71.56
N LEU A 3 -5.61 11.98 70.55
CA LEU A 3 -5.67 11.70 69.11
C LEU A 3 -4.91 12.88 68.45
N GLY A 4 -3.77 12.77 67.77
CA GLY A 4 -3.28 11.70 66.90
C GLY A 4 -3.32 12.17 65.43
N LEU A 5 -2.69 13.30 65.09
CA LEU A 5 -2.52 13.75 63.71
C LEU A 5 -1.33 13.02 63.06
N GLY A 6 -1.62 11.88 62.44
CA GLY A 6 -0.68 11.16 61.58
C GLY A 6 -0.69 11.74 60.17
N VAL A 7 0.40 12.37 59.77
CA VAL A 7 0.69 12.71 58.37
C VAL A 7 1.20 11.44 57.69
N ALA A 8 0.37 10.84 56.82
CA ALA A 8 0.81 9.77 55.93
C ALA A 8 0.95 10.34 54.52
N GLY A 9 2.19 10.48 54.05
CA GLY A 9 2.50 10.82 52.67
C GLY A 9 2.11 9.68 51.74
N VAL A 10 1.38 10.01 50.68
CA VAL A 10 1.16 9.09 49.56
C VAL A 10 2.26 9.34 48.54
N ILE A 11 3.17 8.38 48.45
CA ILE A 11 4.12 8.22 47.35
C ILE A 11 3.31 8.00 46.07
N GLY A 12 3.39 8.95 45.13
CA GLY A 12 2.87 8.77 43.79
C GLY A 12 3.73 7.75 43.03
N VAL A 13 3.29 6.51 42.99
CA VAL A 13 3.81 5.52 42.06
C VAL A 13 3.26 5.87 40.68
N VAL A 14 4.12 6.39 39.80
CA VAL A 14 3.85 6.50 38.37
C VAL A 14 3.81 5.09 37.80
N GLY A 15 2.64 4.46 37.85
CA GLY A 15 2.37 3.18 37.23
C GLY A 15 2.17 3.37 35.72
N GLY A 16 3.21 3.05 34.95
CA GLY A 16 3.07 2.76 33.52
C GLY A 16 2.18 1.53 33.34
N GLY A 17 0.91 1.75 33.01
CA GLY A 17 -0.07 0.69 32.88
C GLY A 17 -1.39 1.23 32.38
N GLY A 18 -1.44 1.63 31.11
CA GLY A 18 -2.64 2.25 30.56
C GLY A 18 -2.65 2.42 29.04
N TYR A 19 -2.16 1.42 28.29
CA TYR A 19 -2.36 1.36 26.83
C TYR A 19 -2.58 -0.07 26.35
N TRP A 20 -3.28 -0.91 27.12
CA TRP A 20 -3.76 -2.19 26.64
C TRP A 20 -5.11 -2.43 27.26
N LEU A 21 -6.19 -2.14 26.52
CA LEU A 21 -7.52 -2.74 26.61
C LEU A 21 -8.51 -1.91 25.79
N THR A 22 -8.50 -2.11 24.47
CA THR A 22 -9.72 -2.14 23.63
C THR A 22 -9.43 -3.03 22.42
N GLU A 23 -9.12 -4.31 22.65
CA GLU A 23 -9.33 -5.31 21.60
C GLU A 23 -10.84 -5.55 21.49
N GLY A 24 -11.50 -4.74 20.67
CA GLY A 24 -12.80 -5.10 20.13
C GLY A 24 -12.62 -6.35 19.30
N ARG A 25 -12.95 -7.51 19.86
CA ARG A 25 -13.11 -8.76 19.12
C ARG A 25 -14.29 -8.58 18.17
N SER A 26 -14.03 -8.13 16.95
CA SER A 26 -14.98 -8.24 15.84
C SER A 26 -15.05 -9.72 15.45
N GLN A 27 -15.83 -10.51 16.18
CA GLN A 27 -16.28 -11.81 15.68
C GLN A 27 -17.36 -11.56 14.64
N GLY A 28 -16.94 -11.26 13.40
CA GLY A 28 -17.82 -11.12 12.26
C GLY A 28 -18.19 -12.49 11.69
N SER A 29 -19.06 -13.24 12.36
CA SER A 29 -19.76 -14.37 11.74
C SER A 29 -20.79 -13.80 10.75
N GLY A 30 -20.37 -13.52 9.51
CA GLY A 30 -21.23 -12.97 8.47
C GLY A 30 -20.55 -12.26 7.30
N LEU A 31 -19.23 -12.10 7.31
CA LEU A 31 -18.50 -11.49 6.20
C LEU A 31 -18.32 -12.52 5.07
N SER A 32 -18.86 -12.22 3.88
CA SER A 32 -18.70 -13.03 2.68
C SER A 32 -17.69 -12.37 1.75
N PHE A 33 -16.55 -13.01 1.54
CA PHE A 33 -15.48 -12.52 0.66
C PHE A 33 -15.73 -12.97 -0.78
N THR A 34 -16.58 -12.25 -1.51
CA THR A 34 -16.98 -12.60 -2.88
C THR A 34 -16.19 -11.88 -3.96
N THR A 35 -15.52 -10.78 -3.63
CA THR A 35 -14.76 -10.00 -4.60
C THR A 35 -13.35 -10.61 -4.76
N PRO A 36 -12.93 -10.94 -6.00
CA PRO A 36 -11.60 -11.49 -6.24
C PRO A 36 -10.52 -10.43 -6.09
N LEU A 37 -9.32 -10.86 -5.69
CA LEU A 37 -8.13 -10.00 -5.68
C LEU A 37 -7.86 -9.44 -7.08
N GLN A 38 -7.78 -8.12 -7.17
CA GLN A 38 -7.39 -7.38 -8.35
C GLN A 38 -5.87 -7.23 -8.30
N ILE A 39 -5.20 -7.82 -9.28
CA ILE A 39 -3.76 -7.69 -9.48
C ILE A 39 -3.53 -6.41 -10.29
N PRO A 40 -2.87 -5.36 -9.76
CA PRO A 40 -2.47 -4.23 -10.57
C PRO A 40 -1.63 -4.74 -11.76
N PRO A 41 -1.88 -4.28 -13.00
CA PRO A 41 -1.07 -4.73 -14.12
C PRO A 41 0.37 -4.22 -13.98
N LEU A 42 1.32 -4.92 -14.59
CA LEU A 42 2.64 -4.35 -14.81
C LEU A 42 2.51 -3.16 -15.76
N LEU A 43 3.24 -2.08 -15.48
CA LEU A 43 3.29 -0.93 -16.37
C LEU A 43 4.19 -1.25 -17.56
N ASP A 44 3.66 -1.09 -18.77
CA ASP A 44 4.44 -1.20 -19.99
C ASP A 44 5.57 -0.17 -20.04
N SER A 45 6.69 -0.58 -20.65
CA SER A 45 7.89 0.25 -20.77
C SER A 45 8.52 0.08 -22.15
N GLU A 46 9.25 1.11 -22.58
CA GLU A 46 10.01 1.09 -23.82
C GLU A 46 11.49 1.29 -23.54
N ILE A 47 12.37 0.70 -24.35
CA ILE A 47 13.80 1.02 -24.29
C ILE A 47 14.10 2.12 -25.31
N VAL A 48 14.49 3.30 -24.83
CA VAL A 48 14.83 4.46 -25.66
C VAL A 48 16.25 4.91 -25.31
N ASN A 49 17.16 4.86 -26.29
CA ASN A 49 18.58 5.22 -26.10
C ASN A 49 19.25 4.50 -24.91
N GLY A 50 18.86 3.24 -24.67
CA GLY A 50 19.40 2.43 -23.57
C GLY A 50 18.75 2.67 -22.21
N GLU A 51 17.81 3.61 -22.08
CA GLU A 51 17.02 3.84 -20.87
C GLU A 51 15.68 3.12 -20.95
N ARG A 52 15.23 2.50 -19.85
CA ARG A 52 13.86 1.98 -19.72
C ARG A 52 12.93 3.13 -19.37
N VAL A 53 12.01 3.45 -20.28
CA VAL A 53 11.09 4.58 -20.19
C VAL A 53 9.70 4.10 -19.80
N PHE A 54 9.14 4.74 -18.76
CA PHE A 54 7.79 4.53 -18.29
C PHE A 54 6.97 5.82 -18.40
N HIS A 55 5.65 5.65 -18.57
CA HIS A 55 4.70 6.75 -18.67
C HIS A 55 3.61 6.60 -17.62
N LEU A 56 3.60 7.51 -16.65
CA LEU A 56 2.55 7.61 -15.64
C LEU A 56 1.64 8.82 -15.92
N THR A 57 0.34 8.65 -15.75
CA THR A 57 -0.65 9.74 -15.80
C THR A 57 -1.45 9.76 -14.51
N ALA A 58 -1.26 10.79 -13.69
CA ALA A 58 -2.08 11.07 -12.53
C ALA A 58 -3.43 11.62 -12.99
N GLN A 59 -4.54 10.94 -12.64
CA GLN A 59 -5.87 11.32 -13.10
C GLN A 59 -6.95 11.08 -12.04
N ALA A 60 -8.05 11.82 -12.17
CA ALA A 60 -9.26 11.55 -11.41
C ALA A 60 -10.04 10.39 -12.06
N GLY A 61 -10.87 9.71 -11.28
CA GLY A 61 -11.76 8.68 -11.78
C GLY A 61 -12.91 8.38 -10.83
N ASP A 62 -13.72 7.40 -11.21
CA ASP A 62 -14.79 6.87 -10.39
C ASP A 62 -14.66 5.34 -10.34
N THR A 63 -14.52 4.78 -9.14
CA THR A 63 -14.26 3.35 -8.95
C THR A 63 -15.31 2.71 -8.05
N GLU A 64 -15.77 1.54 -8.43
CA GLU A 64 -16.66 0.71 -7.63
C GLU A 64 -15.82 -0.10 -6.62
N LEU A 65 -15.77 0.38 -5.38
CA LEU A 65 -15.00 -0.27 -4.30
C LEU A 65 -15.86 -1.26 -3.51
N VAL A 66 -17.17 -1.10 -3.58
CA VAL A 66 -18.18 -1.98 -2.99
C VAL A 66 -19.22 -2.25 -4.08
N PRO A 67 -19.71 -3.49 -4.23
CA PRO A 67 -20.68 -3.82 -5.28
C PRO A 67 -21.87 -2.86 -5.32
N GLY A 68 -22.12 -2.29 -6.49
CA GLY A 68 -23.20 -1.34 -6.77
C GLY A 68 -22.92 0.11 -6.37
N VAL A 69 -21.76 0.43 -5.77
CA VAL A 69 -21.46 1.77 -5.25
C VAL A 69 -20.14 2.31 -5.81
N ARG A 70 -20.23 3.39 -6.57
CA ARG A 70 -19.07 4.12 -7.10
C ARG A 70 -18.68 5.29 -6.23
N PHE A 71 -17.37 5.50 -6.14
CA PHE A 71 -16.76 6.59 -5.40
C PHE A 71 -15.81 7.39 -6.29
N SER A 72 -15.76 8.70 -6.07
CA SER A 72 -14.75 9.55 -6.71
C SER A 72 -13.36 9.23 -6.15
N THR A 73 -12.48 8.78 -7.03
CA THR A 73 -11.12 8.30 -6.75
C THR A 73 -10.09 9.03 -7.61
N MET A 74 -8.83 8.73 -7.36
CA MET A 74 -7.69 9.16 -8.16
C MET A 74 -6.73 7.98 -8.32
N GLY A 75 -6.02 7.93 -9.44
CA GLY A 75 -5.07 6.86 -9.73
C GLY A 75 -3.98 7.29 -10.69
N PHE A 76 -3.05 6.38 -10.94
CA PHE A 76 -2.05 6.51 -12.01
C PHE A 76 -2.40 5.53 -13.13
N ASN A 77 -2.61 6.03 -14.36
CA ASN A 77 -3.01 5.22 -15.53
C ASN A 77 -4.30 4.40 -15.36
N GLY A 78 -5.03 4.60 -14.26
CA GLY A 78 -6.31 4.01 -13.95
C GLY A 78 -7.13 4.95 -13.07
N THR A 79 -8.35 4.54 -12.74
CA THR A 79 -9.26 5.34 -11.91
C THR A 79 -8.96 5.23 -10.41
N TYR A 80 -8.23 4.20 -9.99
CA TYR A 80 -7.85 3.91 -8.61
C TYR A 80 -6.59 3.05 -8.59
N LEU A 81 -5.66 3.34 -7.67
CA LEU A 81 -4.30 2.78 -7.65
C LEU A 81 -3.52 3.06 -8.94
N GLY A 82 -2.27 2.62 -8.95
CA GLY A 82 -1.39 2.64 -10.10
C GLY A 82 -0.95 1.24 -10.50
N PRO A 83 -0.52 1.06 -11.76
CA PRO A 83 0.14 -0.17 -12.19
C PRO A 83 1.43 -0.41 -11.41
N THR A 84 1.93 -1.63 -11.44
CA THR A 84 3.22 -1.95 -10.83
C THR A 84 4.34 -1.66 -11.80
N ILE A 85 5.28 -0.80 -11.39
CA ILE A 85 6.54 -0.61 -12.10
C ILE A 85 7.47 -1.74 -11.72
N ARG A 86 8.16 -2.35 -12.69
CA ARG A 86 9.16 -3.39 -12.45
C ARG A 86 10.38 -3.12 -13.31
N ALA A 87 11.54 -3.05 -12.68
CA ALA A 87 12.83 -2.81 -13.34
C ALA A 87 13.93 -3.56 -12.59
N ALA A 88 15.11 -3.69 -13.20
CA ALA A 88 16.23 -4.39 -12.58
C ALA A 88 17.30 -3.45 -12.06
N ARG A 89 18.03 -3.89 -11.04
CA ARG A 89 19.28 -3.25 -10.61
C ARG A 89 20.23 -3.15 -11.80
N GLY A 90 20.87 -1.99 -11.95
CA GLY A 90 21.77 -1.69 -13.05
C GLY A 90 21.06 -1.13 -14.30
N GLU A 91 19.73 -1.01 -14.31
CA GLU A 91 19.02 -0.35 -15.40
C GLU A 91 18.96 1.18 -15.19
N PRO A 92 19.28 1.99 -16.21
CA PRO A 92 18.87 3.39 -16.24
C PRO A 92 17.38 3.47 -16.54
N VAL A 93 16.64 4.17 -15.70
CA VAL A 93 15.19 4.36 -15.83
C VAL A 93 14.85 5.82 -16.03
N ARG A 94 13.79 6.05 -16.82
CA ARG A 94 13.17 7.36 -17.00
C ARG A 94 11.67 7.23 -16.83
N ILE A 95 11.08 8.02 -15.94
CA ILE A 95 9.64 8.00 -15.70
C ILE A 95 9.08 9.38 -16.00
N ARG A 96 8.17 9.43 -16.98
CA ARG A 96 7.42 10.63 -17.33
C ARG A 96 6.09 10.61 -16.60
N VAL A 97 5.88 11.58 -15.72
CA VAL A 97 4.66 11.70 -14.91
C VAL A 97 3.88 12.89 -15.41
N THR A 98 2.78 12.62 -16.12
CA THR A 98 1.82 13.63 -16.59
C THR A 98 0.75 13.83 -15.53
N ASN A 99 0.45 15.09 -15.21
CA ASN A 99 -0.61 15.44 -14.29
C ASN A 99 -1.88 15.87 -15.04
N ASP A 100 -2.88 15.00 -15.07
CA ASP A 100 -4.20 15.28 -15.63
C ASP A 100 -5.24 15.70 -14.59
N LEU A 101 -4.85 15.78 -13.31
CA LEU A 101 -5.68 16.35 -12.25
C LEU A 101 -5.86 17.86 -12.46
N THR A 102 -6.90 18.40 -11.82
CA THR A 102 -7.14 19.85 -11.73
C THR A 102 -6.31 20.52 -10.64
N MET A 103 -5.51 19.75 -9.89
CA MET A 103 -4.65 20.21 -8.79
C MET A 103 -3.20 19.80 -9.02
N ALA A 104 -2.27 20.49 -8.37
CA ALA A 104 -0.87 20.09 -8.34
C ALA A 104 -0.67 18.71 -7.69
N THR A 105 0.32 17.96 -8.17
CA THR A 105 0.72 16.67 -7.62
C THR A 105 2.23 16.50 -7.66
N THR A 106 2.73 15.39 -7.13
CA THR A 106 4.11 14.92 -7.30
C THR A 106 4.09 13.39 -7.47
N ALA A 107 5.25 12.77 -7.72
CA ALA A 107 5.41 11.32 -7.65
C ALA A 107 6.70 10.99 -6.90
N HIS A 108 6.57 10.55 -5.65
CA HIS A 108 7.67 10.13 -4.80
C HIS A 108 7.88 8.62 -4.90
N TRP A 109 9.14 8.20 -5.01
CA TRP A 109 9.57 6.82 -5.17
C TRP A 109 10.01 6.25 -3.83
N HIS A 110 9.04 5.94 -2.97
CA HIS A 110 9.29 5.60 -1.57
C HIS A 110 10.19 4.36 -1.41
N GLY A 111 11.37 4.58 -0.84
CA GLY A 111 12.40 3.56 -0.61
C GLY A 111 13.40 3.38 -1.76
N MET A 112 13.29 4.18 -2.82
CA MET A 112 14.29 4.25 -3.89
C MET A 112 15.48 5.12 -3.45
N ILE A 113 16.69 4.66 -3.76
CA ILE A 113 17.95 5.37 -3.55
C ILE A 113 18.26 6.13 -4.85
N LEU A 114 18.05 7.44 -4.83
CA LEU A 114 18.22 8.32 -6.00
C LEU A 114 18.61 9.75 -5.60
N PRO A 115 19.05 10.59 -6.55
CA PRO A 115 19.33 12.00 -6.27
C PRO A 115 18.06 12.76 -5.84
N ALA A 116 18.19 13.69 -4.90
CA ALA A 116 17.07 14.48 -4.39
C ALA A 116 16.26 15.20 -5.48
N SER A 117 16.90 15.60 -6.59
CA SER A 117 16.24 16.22 -7.74
C SER A 117 15.23 15.32 -8.46
N GLN A 118 15.33 14.00 -8.28
CA GLN A 118 14.51 12.96 -8.91
C GLN A 118 13.47 12.36 -7.96
N ASP A 119 13.40 12.83 -6.71
CA ASP A 119 12.67 12.16 -5.62
C ASP A 119 11.19 12.55 -5.48
N GLY A 120 10.71 13.52 -6.27
CA GLY A 120 9.29 13.90 -6.25
C GLY A 120 8.82 14.47 -4.90
N THR A 121 9.72 15.16 -4.19
CA THR A 121 9.46 15.89 -2.96
C THR A 121 8.44 17.02 -3.20
N PRO A 122 7.91 17.67 -2.15
CA PRO A 122 7.01 18.81 -2.31
C PRO A 122 7.56 19.96 -3.18
N HIS A 123 8.88 20.01 -3.42
CA HIS A 123 9.53 21.01 -4.26
C HIS A 123 9.54 20.65 -5.76
N GLN A 124 9.33 19.38 -6.14
CA GLN A 124 9.15 18.94 -7.53
C GLN A 124 7.66 18.86 -7.90
N CYS A 125 6.99 19.99 -7.80
CA CYS A 125 5.58 20.12 -8.12
C CYS A 125 5.31 19.88 -9.63
N ILE A 126 4.31 19.05 -9.93
CA ILE A 126 3.78 18.85 -11.28
C ILE A 126 2.47 19.62 -11.37
N HIS A 127 2.48 20.76 -12.06
CA HIS A 127 1.27 21.55 -12.28
C HIS A 127 0.25 20.80 -13.15
N PRO A 128 -1.06 21.13 -13.07
CA PRO A 128 -2.06 20.60 -13.98
C PRO A 128 -1.62 20.71 -15.45
N LYS A 129 -1.87 19.66 -16.23
CA LYS A 129 -1.52 19.54 -17.66
C LYS A 129 -0.03 19.66 -17.97
N SER A 130 0.81 19.49 -16.96
CA SER A 130 2.27 19.46 -17.10
C SER A 130 2.80 18.05 -16.91
N THR A 131 4.00 17.82 -17.42
CA THR A 131 4.72 16.55 -17.24
C THR A 131 6.05 16.82 -16.56
N TRP A 132 6.36 16.05 -15.52
CA TRP A 132 7.69 15.99 -14.93
C TRP A 132 8.37 14.70 -15.34
N THR A 133 9.69 14.74 -15.52
CA THR A 133 10.48 13.56 -15.86
C THR A 133 11.50 13.33 -14.78
N ALA A 134 11.43 12.15 -14.16
CA ALA A 134 12.45 11.64 -13.26
C ALA A 134 13.35 10.65 -14.02
N ALA A 135 14.66 10.72 -13.84
CA ALA A 135 15.59 9.78 -14.46
C ALA A 135 16.80 9.50 -13.56
N TRP A 136 17.15 8.23 -13.39
CA TRP A 136 18.27 7.79 -12.57
C TRP A 136 18.73 6.38 -12.96
N GLN A 137 19.90 5.98 -12.45
CA GLN A 137 20.41 4.61 -12.51
C GLN A 137 19.94 3.86 -11.26
N ILE A 138 19.29 2.71 -11.39
CA ILE A 138 18.94 1.88 -10.24
C ILE A 138 20.20 1.18 -9.73
N ASP A 139 20.64 1.50 -8.51
CA ASP A 139 21.78 0.84 -7.85
C ASP A 139 21.47 0.49 -6.39
N GLN A 140 20.37 -0.23 -6.19
CA GLN A 140 20.08 -0.89 -4.92
C GLN A 140 19.68 -2.35 -5.17
N PRO A 141 19.84 -3.24 -4.16
CA PRO A 141 19.40 -4.63 -4.25
C PRO A 141 17.90 -4.77 -4.53
N ALA A 142 17.48 -5.98 -4.89
CA ALA A 142 16.06 -6.31 -5.07
C ALA A 142 15.22 -5.86 -3.86
N ALA A 143 14.11 -5.20 -4.15
CA ALA A 143 13.26 -4.59 -3.13
C ALA A 143 11.82 -4.42 -3.62
N THR A 144 10.87 -4.54 -2.69
CA THR A 144 9.50 -4.07 -2.88
C THR A 144 9.42 -2.62 -2.42
N LEU A 145 9.31 -1.70 -3.37
CA LEU A 145 9.09 -0.29 -3.14
C LEU A 145 7.66 0.07 -3.56
N TRP A 146 7.31 1.33 -3.37
CA TRP A 146 6.04 1.87 -3.82
C TRP A 146 6.21 3.33 -4.22
N TYR A 147 5.26 3.85 -4.99
CA TYR A 147 5.26 5.24 -5.39
C TYR A 147 3.91 5.88 -5.09
N HIS A 148 3.96 7.15 -4.70
CA HIS A 148 2.77 7.91 -4.30
C HIS A 148 3.01 9.42 -4.39
N PRO A 149 1.96 10.25 -4.44
CA PRO A 149 2.13 11.71 -4.37
C PRO A 149 2.65 12.16 -3.01
N HIS A 150 3.45 13.22 -3.03
CA HIS A 150 3.93 13.94 -1.84
C HIS A 150 3.80 15.49 -1.97
N PRO A 151 2.71 16.05 -2.53
CA PRO A 151 2.54 17.50 -2.62
C PRO A 151 2.27 18.13 -1.24
N HIS A 152 2.79 19.35 -1.02
CA HIS A 152 2.58 20.07 0.22
C HIS A 152 1.08 20.25 0.53
N GLY A 153 0.64 19.81 1.71
CA GLY A 153 -0.73 19.96 2.20
C GLY A 153 -1.79 19.08 1.52
N GLN A 154 -1.44 18.26 0.53
CA GLN A 154 -2.41 17.47 -0.24
C GLN A 154 -2.06 15.97 -0.38
N THR A 155 -0.93 15.51 0.19
CA THR A 155 -0.53 14.10 0.20
C THR A 155 -1.64 13.17 0.65
N GLU A 156 -2.22 13.42 1.83
CA GLU A 156 -3.26 12.57 2.41
C GLU A 156 -4.50 12.47 1.51
N LEU A 157 -4.91 13.58 0.89
CA LEU A 157 -6.05 13.61 -0.02
C LEU A 157 -5.82 12.73 -1.24
N GLN A 158 -4.66 12.86 -1.89
CA GLN A 158 -4.38 12.15 -3.14
C GLN A 158 -4.15 10.66 -2.90
N VAL A 159 -3.38 10.33 -1.86
CA VAL A 159 -3.14 8.94 -1.44
C VAL A 159 -4.42 8.28 -0.95
N GLY A 160 -5.21 8.98 -0.12
CA GLY A 160 -6.49 8.50 0.39
C GLY A 160 -7.52 8.26 -0.71
N ARG A 161 -7.47 9.00 -1.82
CA ARG A 161 -8.29 8.76 -3.02
C ARG A 161 -7.80 7.64 -3.92
N GLY A 162 -6.68 7.01 -3.59
CA GLY A 162 -6.15 5.84 -4.27
C GLY A 162 -4.86 6.05 -5.04
N MET A 163 -4.21 7.21 -5.01
CA MET A 163 -2.95 7.38 -5.74
C MET A 163 -1.78 6.69 -5.04
N ALA A 164 -1.56 5.42 -5.36
CA ALA A 164 -0.41 4.64 -4.95
C ALA A 164 -0.19 3.47 -5.94
N GLY A 165 1.06 3.09 -6.19
CA GLY A 165 1.40 1.88 -6.95
C GLY A 165 2.68 1.24 -6.42
N LEU A 166 2.96 0.00 -6.81
CA LEU A 166 4.21 -0.69 -6.43
C LEU A 166 5.34 -0.34 -7.41
N PHE A 167 6.56 -0.36 -6.91
CA PHE A 167 7.77 -0.36 -7.72
C PHE A 167 8.63 -1.53 -7.25
N LEU A 168 8.74 -2.57 -8.06
CA LEU A 168 9.55 -3.74 -7.78
C LEU A 168 10.93 -3.59 -8.44
N ILE A 169 11.97 -3.83 -7.66
CA ILE A 169 13.35 -3.95 -8.16
C ILE A 169 13.70 -5.43 -8.15
N ASP A 170 14.09 -5.96 -9.31
CA ASP A 170 14.73 -7.26 -9.43
C ASP A 170 16.26 -7.12 -9.39
N ASP A 171 16.94 -8.20 -9.03
CA ASP A 171 18.38 -8.34 -9.24
C ASP A 171 18.71 -9.77 -9.73
N ASP A 172 19.99 -10.06 -9.90
CA ASP A 172 20.49 -11.34 -10.40
C ASP A 172 20.51 -12.45 -9.33
N THR A 173 20.08 -12.16 -8.10
CA THR A 173 20.07 -13.13 -7.00
C THR A 173 19.03 -14.22 -7.26
N ARG A 174 19.50 -15.46 -7.39
CA ARG A 174 18.61 -16.63 -7.47
C ARG A 174 18.12 -17.03 -6.08
N THR A 175 16.86 -16.76 -5.80
CA THR A 175 16.23 -17.05 -4.50
C THR A 175 15.52 -18.41 -4.45
N GLY A 176 15.17 -18.97 -5.62
CA GLY A 176 14.30 -20.16 -5.69
C GLY A 176 12.87 -19.90 -5.19
N LEU A 177 12.50 -18.64 -4.98
CA LEU A 177 11.15 -18.23 -4.60
C LEU A 177 10.23 -18.21 -5.82
N PRO A 178 8.90 -18.36 -5.61
CA PRO A 178 7.88 -18.04 -6.61
C PRO A 178 8.10 -16.63 -7.19
N SER A 179 7.93 -16.47 -8.49
CA SER A 179 8.31 -15.24 -9.20
C SER A 179 7.41 -14.90 -10.40
N ASP A 180 6.33 -15.65 -10.62
CA ASP A 180 5.35 -15.39 -11.68
C ASP A 180 4.33 -14.35 -11.17
N TYR A 181 4.51 -13.11 -11.62
CA TYR A 181 3.75 -11.96 -11.15
C TYR A 181 2.25 -12.12 -11.36
N GLY A 182 1.47 -11.95 -10.29
CA GLY A 182 0.01 -12.12 -10.32
C GLY A 182 -0.46 -13.59 -10.30
N VAL A 183 0.45 -14.56 -10.38
CA VAL A 183 0.15 -16.00 -10.33
C VAL A 183 0.64 -16.59 -9.01
N ASP A 184 1.92 -16.47 -8.71
CA ASP A 184 2.54 -16.94 -7.48
C ASP A 184 3.47 -15.91 -6.81
N ASP A 185 3.70 -14.76 -7.45
CA ASP A 185 4.24 -13.53 -6.85
C ASP A 185 3.15 -12.45 -6.82
N ILE A 186 2.51 -12.27 -5.66
CA ILE A 186 1.23 -11.57 -5.53
C ILE A 186 1.43 -10.17 -4.94
N PRO A 187 1.12 -9.08 -5.69
CA PRO A 187 1.14 -7.72 -5.16
C PRO A 187 -0.05 -7.47 -4.22
N LEU A 188 0.22 -6.91 -3.04
CA LEU A 188 -0.79 -6.53 -2.04
C LEU A 188 -0.63 -5.07 -1.62
N ILE A 189 -1.46 -4.18 -2.15
CA ILE A 189 -1.54 -2.79 -1.68
C ILE A 189 -2.63 -2.69 -0.63
N ILE A 190 -2.25 -2.33 0.60
CA ILE A 190 -3.17 -2.26 1.74
C ILE A 190 -3.49 -0.80 2.03
N GLN A 191 -4.77 -0.43 1.93
CA GLN A 191 -5.29 0.86 2.35
C GLN A 191 -6.36 0.74 3.44
N ASP A 192 -6.50 1.78 4.25
CA ASP A 192 -7.47 1.97 5.33
C ASP A 192 -8.15 3.28 4.99
N VAL A 193 -9.37 3.16 4.47
CA VAL A 193 -10.09 4.26 3.86
C VAL A 193 -11.51 4.27 4.41
N THR A 194 -11.97 5.46 4.76
CA THR A 194 -13.37 5.63 5.12
C THR A 194 -14.15 5.91 3.85
N LEU A 195 -15.12 5.05 3.57
CA LEU A 195 -16.09 5.25 2.49
C LEU A 195 -17.28 5.98 3.09
N ARG A 196 -17.65 7.14 2.54
CA ARG A 196 -18.83 7.91 2.95
C ARG A 196 -19.85 7.98 1.83
N GLY A 197 -21.09 7.64 2.13
CA GLY A 197 -22.22 7.79 1.20
C GLY A 197 -22.75 9.23 1.13
N GLY A 198 -22.81 9.81 -0.07
CA GLY A 198 -23.53 11.06 -0.37
C GLY A 198 -22.72 12.37 -0.38
N GLY A 199 -22.76 13.07 -1.52
CA GLY A 199 -22.56 14.52 -1.70
C GLY A 199 -21.17 15.15 -1.45
N THR A 200 -20.66 15.88 -2.44
CA THR A 200 -19.51 16.80 -2.35
C THR A 200 -19.74 17.90 -1.32
N GLN A 201 -18.95 17.93 -0.24
CA GLN A 201 -18.83 19.11 0.63
C GLN A 201 -17.43 19.71 0.48
N PRO A 202 -17.30 20.97 0.04
CA PRO A 202 -16.04 21.70 0.10
C PRO A 202 -15.67 21.99 1.57
N GLY A 203 -14.48 21.58 2.02
CA GLY A 203 -13.84 22.15 3.22
C GLY A 203 -13.89 21.35 4.54
N ALA A 204 -14.09 20.03 4.56
CA ALA A 204 -13.93 19.26 5.79
C ALA A 204 -12.45 18.89 6.08
N PRO A 205 -11.91 19.14 7.29
CA PRO A 205 -10.54 18.78 7.64
C PRO A 205 -10.41 17.32 8.10
N THR A 206 -9.27 16.72 7.71
CA THR A 206 -8.54 15.54 8.25
C THR A 206 -9.17 14.14 8.13
N THR A 207 -8.40 13.16 7.61
CA THR A 207 -8.78 11.79 7.19
C THR A 207 -9.57 11.72 5.89
N ALA A 208 -8.94 12.10 4.77
CA ALA A 208 -9.61 12.25 3.47
C ALA A 208 -10.37 10.95 3.06
N PRO A 209 -11.71 10.95 3.12
CA PRO A 209 -12.50 9.79 2.67
C PRO A 209 -12.34 9.63 1.16
N ILE A 210 -12.47 8.39 0.68
CA ILE A 210 -12.65 8.13 -0.77
C ILE A 210 -14.02 8.69 -1.15
N GLY A 211 -14.00 9.91 -1.69
CA GLY A 211 -15.10 10.56 -2.39
C GLY A 211 -16.44 10.62 -1.67
N SER A 212 -17.43 11.11 -2.40
CA SER A 212 -18.85 10.99 -2.06
C SER A 212 -19.46 9.87 -2.89
N ALA A 213 -20.13 8.89 -2.27
CA ALA A 213 -20.88 7.90 -3.04
C ALA A 213 -22.11 8.52 -3.72
N GLN A 214 -22.50 7.98 -4.88
CA GLN A 214 -23.85 8.15 -5.42
C GLN A 214 -24.76 7.10 -4.78
N GLY A 215 -25.64 7.48 -3.85
CA GLY A 215 -26.57 6.56 -3.17
C GLY A 215 -26.66 6.78 -1.66
N GLU A 216 -27.66 6.15 -1.02
CA GLU A 216 -27.95 6.30 0.41
C GLU A 216 -26.77 5.90 1.32
N ARG A 217 -26.67 6.64 2.42
CA ARG A 217 -25.63 6.67 3.45
C ARG A 217 -25.01 5.30 3.79
N LEU A 218 -23.75 5.11 3.38
CA LEU A 218 -22.86 4.07 3.89
C LEU A 218 -21.69 4.78 4.59
N ASP A 219 -21.69 4.77 5.92
CA ASP A 219 -20.54 5.16 6.74
C ASP A 219 -19.77 3.88 7.09
N VAL A 220 -18.89 3.43 6.20
CA VAL A 220 -18.10 2.21 6.41
C VAL A 220 -16.62 2.58 6.48
N ARG A 221 -15.98 2.29 7.62
CA ARG A 221 -14.52 2.27 7.70
C ARG A 221 -14.05 0.98 7.08
N VAL A 222 -13.74 1.03 5.78
CA VAL A 222 -13.14 -0.10 5.07
C VAL A 222 -11.64 -0.02 5.31
N LEU A 223 -11.16 -0.78 6.31
CA LEU A 223 -9.88 -1.42 6.06
C LEU A 223 -10.10 -2.20 4.77
N LEU A 224 -9.30 -1.99 3.71
CA LEU A 224 -9.23 -2.95 2.60
C LEU A 224 -8.64 -4.30 3.08
N ARG A 225 -8.96 -4.72 4.31
CA ARG A 225 -9.01 -6.11 4.73
C ARG A 225 -10.10 -6.87 3.98
N GLU A 226 -11.07 -6.20 3.37
CA GLU A 226 -12.33 -6.84 2.98
C GLU A 226 -12.59 -7.12 1.50
N VAL A 227 -11.79 -6.68 0.53
CA VAL A 227 -12.27 -6.75 -0.87
C VAL A 227 -11.68 -7.90 -1.68
N GLN A 228 -10.72 -8.68 -1.17
CA GLN A 228 -9.93 -9.50 -2.10
C GLN A 228 -9.51 -10.85 -1.53
N HIS A 229 -10.08 -11.93 -2.08
CA HIS A 229 -9.68 -13.31 -1.79
C HIS A 229 -8.55 -13.73 -2.74
N ALA A 230 -7.35 -13.96 -2.20
CA ALA A 230 -6.25 -14.62 -2.93
C ALA A 230 -6.33 -16.13 -2.71
N ARG A 231 -6.52 -16.93 -3.77
CA ARG A 231 -6.47 -18.40 -3.69
C ARG A 231 -5.11 -18.89 -4.15
N ALA A 232 -4.29 -19.36 -3.21
CA ALA A 232 -3.12 -20.16 -3.54
C ALA A 232 -3.54 -21.61 -3.82
N ARG A 233 -2.89 -22.29 -4.77
CA ARG A 233 -3.13 -23.72 -5.02
C ARG A 233 -2.63 -24.54 -3.81
N PRO A 234 -3.37 -25.55 -3.32
CA PRO A 234 -2.88 -26.43 -2.26
C PRO A 234 -1.54 -27.07 -2.65
N GLY A 235 -0.53 -26.95 -1.79
CA GLY A 235 0.82 -27.47 -2.04
C GLY A 235 1.73 -26.58 -2.90
N ALA A 236 1.28 -25.41 -3.34
CA ALA A 236 2.11 -24.42 -4.01
C ALA A 236 2.65 -23.37 -3.03
N SER A 237 3.84 -22.86 -3.31
CA SER A 237 4.42 -21.70 -2.63
C SER A 237 3.97 -20.41 -3.32
N SER A 238 3.80 -19.33 -2.56
CA SER A 238 3.56 -17.99 -3.10
C SER A 238 4.37 -16.94 -2.35
N SER A 239 4.84 -15.91 -3.06
CA SER A 239 5.44 -14.70 -2.53
C SER A 239 4.40 -13.58 -2.48
N PHE A 240 4.56 -12.65 -1.53
CA PHE A 240 3.68 -11.48 -1.39
C PHE A 240 4.50 -10.20 -1.26
N ALA A 241 4.38 -9.31 -2.25
CA ALA A 241 4.97 -7.97 -2.22
C ALA A 241 3.93 -6.99 -1.67
N SER A 242 4.12 -6.46 -0.46
CA SER A 242 3.11 -5.61 0.19
C SER A 242 3.56 -4.18 0.43
N ALA A 243 2.69 -3.21 0.14
CA ALA A 243 2.85 -1.82 0.57
C ALA A 243 1.64 -1.36 1.39
N ARG A 244 1.92 -0.55 2.40
CA ARG A 244 0.90 0.09 3.25
C ARG A 244 0.86 1.57 2.94
N SER A 245 -0.30 2.03 2.51
CA SER A 245 -0.52 3.42 2.10
C SER A 245 -1.41 4.18 3.11
N THR A 246 -1.24 3.88 4.42
CA THR A 246 -2.11 4.34 5.52
C THR A 246 -1.34 4.82 6.73
N SER A 247 -1.96 5.67 7.54
CA SER A 247 -1.43 6.08 8.86
C SER A 247 -1.72 5.07 9.98
N SER A 248 -2.74 4.21 9.84
CA SER A 248 -3.09 3.20 10.85
C SER A 248 -2.11 2.02 10.87
N PRO A 249 -1.79 1.45 12.05
CA PRO A 249 -1.12 0.16 12.14
C PRO A 249 -2.04 -0.97 11.67
N VAL A 250 -1.48 -2.01 11.05
CA VAL A 250 -2.18 -3.15 10.44
C VAL A 250 -1.32 -4.36 10.76
N MET A 251 -1.93 -5.34 11.41
CA MET A 251 -1.35 -6.66 11.62
C MET A 251 -1.88 -7.61 10.55
N VAL A 252 -0.99 -8.16 9.73
CA VAL A 252 -1.33 -9.25 8.79
C VAL A 252 -1.16 -10.57 9.52
N ARG A 253 -2.19 -11.44 9.48
CA ARG A 253 -2.16 -12.78 10.07
C ARG A 253 -2.67 -13.77 9.04
N VAL A 254 -1.90 -14.82 8.79
CA VAL A 254 -2.34 -16.00 8.02
C VAL A 254 -2.84 -17.06 9.02
N SER A 255 -3.96 -17.70 8.71
CA SER A 255 -4.55 -18.77 9.55
C SER A 255 -5.02 -19.93 8.66
N GLY A 256 -5.02 -21.15 9.18
CA GLY A 256 -5.38 -22.35 8.40
C GLY A 256 -4.26 -22.92 7.53
N TRP A 257 -3.01 -22.48 7.72
CA TRP A 257 -1.84 -23.05 7.05
C TRP A 257 -1.38 -24.33 7.77
N SER A 258 -1.33 -25.45 7.04
CA SER A 258 -0.74 -26.70 7.50
C SER A 258 0.50 -26.99 6.66
N ALA A 259 1.69 -26.78 7.23
CA ALA A 259 2.93 -27.26 6.62
C ALA A 259 3.04 -28.78 6.82
N PRO A 260 3.25 -29.59 5.77
CA PRO A 260 3.64 -30.98 5.99
C PRO A 260 5.01 -31.00 6.68
N CYS A 261 5.13 -31.68 7.82
CA CYS A 261 6.41 -31.94 8.45
C CYS A 261 7.31 -32.67 7.44
N VAL A 262 8.39 -32.02 7.01
CA VAL A 262 9.45 -32.69 6.24
C VAL A 262 10.05 -33.74 7.16
N ARG A 263 9.91 -35.03 6.83
CA ARG A 263 10.64 -36.09 7.51
C ARG A 263 12.12 -35.91 7.19
N GLU A 264 12.96 -35.80 8.21
CA GLU A 264 14.40 -35.91 8.03
C GLU A 264 14.73 -37.21 7.27
N PRO A 265 15.61 -37.17 6.26
CA PRO A 265 16.10 -38.40 5.66
C PRO A 265 16.82 -39.21 6.74
N PRO A 266 16.63 -40.54 6.81
CA PRO A 266 17.25 -41.36 7.83
C PRO A 266 18.77 -41.19 7.78
N THR A 267 19.35 -40.89 8.95
CA THR A 267 20.79 -40.84 9.15
C THR A 267 21.38 -42.15 8.68
N ARG A 268 22.26 -42.07 7.67
CA ARG A 268 23.01 -43.21 7.17
C ARG A 268 24.02 -43.61 8.24
N THR A 269 23.64 -44.50 9.14
CA THR A 269 24.57 -45.15 10.06
C THR A 269 25.57 -45.95 9.23
N GLY A 270 26.79 -45.45 9.14
CA GLY A 270 27.90 -46.17 8.55
C GLY A 270 28.16 -47.45 9.36
N SER A 271 28.09 -48.60 8.70
CA SER A 271 28.75 -49.81 9.16
C SER A 271 30.22 -49.75 8.72
N ARG A 272 31.09 -50.12 9.67
CA ARG A 272 32.55 -50.24 9.64
C ARG A 272 33.16 -50.76 8.36
#